data_AF-A0A9E5LQB3-F1
#
_entry.id   AF-A0A9E5LQB3-F1
#
_cell.length_a   1.000
_cell.length_b   1.000
_cell.length_c   1.000
_cell.angle_alpha   90.00
_cell.angle_beta   90.00
_cell.angle_gamma   90.00
#
_symmetry.space_group_name_H-M   'P 1'
#
loop_
_entity.id
_entity.type
_entity.pdbx_description
1 polymer ?
#
loop_
_entity_poly.entity_id
_entity_poly.type
_entity_poly.pdbx_seq_one_letter_code
_entity_poly.pdbx_strand_id
1 'polypeptide(L)' 'TLGEGAVADLTVMDPGRKWTVKKEDFRSKGRNTPFEGRELKGRAVFTMVGGEIRHDLDGRAPKK' A
#
# COMPACT_ATOMS: atom_id res chain seq x y z
N THR A 1 -13.30 -8.38 11.64
CA THR A 1 -12.41 -9.51 11.26
C THR A 1 -12.69 -9.87 9.82
N LEU A 2 -11.78 -10.59 9.14
CA LEU A 2 -12.06 -11.09 7.79
C LEU A 2 -12.97 -12.31 7.87
N GLY A 3 -14.04 -12.31 7.11
CA GLY A 3 -15.04 -13.38 7.08
C GLY A 3 -16.20 -13.01 6.18
N GLU A 4 -17.06 -13.99 5.90
CA GLU A 4 -18.26 -13.77 5.10
C GLU A 4 -19.18 -12.73 5.78
N GLY A 5 -19.75 -11.83 4.98
CA GLY A 5 -20.61 -10.73 5.46
C GLY A 5 -19.89 -9.59 6.17
N ALA A 6 -18.57 -9.68 6.40
CA ALA A 6 -17.80 -8.58 6.97
C ALA A 6 -17.57 -7.46 5.95
N VAL A 7 -17.34 -6.23 6.46
CA VAL A 7 -16.93 -5.09 5.63
C VAL A 7 -15.61 -5.43 4.94
N ALA A 8 -15.50 -5.10 3.65
CA ALA A 8 -14.33 -5.35 2.83
C ALA A 8 -13.18 -4.37 3.13
N ASP A 9 -12.66 -4.47 4.35
CA ASP A 9 -11.46 -3.78 4.82
C ASP A 9 -10.29 -4.76 4.82
N LEU A 10 -9.41 -4.65 3.82
CA LEU A 10 -8.29 -5.57 3.67
C LEU A 10 -7.09 -4.90 3.02
N THR A 11 -5.90 -5.42 3.32
CA THR A 11 -4.64 -5.05 2.69
C THR A 11 -3.93 -6.30 2.20
N VAL A 12 -3.50 -6.30 0.94
CA VAL A 12 -2.68 -7.36 0.36
C VAL A 12 -1.21 -6.98 0.53
N MET A 13 -0.46 -7.87 1.15
CA MET A 13 0.98 -7.75 1.38
C MET A 13 1.72 -8.69 0.43
N ASP A 14 2.70 -8.17 -0.30
CA ASP A 14 3.69 -8.97 -1.01
C ASP A 14 4.95 -9.10 -0.13
N PRO A 15 5.20 -10.26 0.52
CA PRO A 15 6.35 -10.45 1.40
C PRO A 15 7.68 -10.61 0.64
N GLY A 16 7.65 -10.90 -0.66
CA GLY A 16 8.84 -11.09 -1.50
C GLY A 16 9.36 -9.79 -2.11
N ARG A 17 8.51 -8.78 -2.25
CA ARG A 17 8.86 -7.51 -2.88
C ARG A 17 9.91 -6.73 -2.09
N LYS A 18 11.06 -6.50 -2.73
CA LYS A 18 12.09 -5.56 -2.29
C LYS A 18 11.85 -4.19 -2.90
N TRP A 19 12.08 -3.13 -2.13
CA TRP A 19 11.94 -1.76 -2.62
C TRP A 19 12.77 -0.79 -1.77
N THR A 20 13.23 0.29 -2.40
CA THR A 20 13.93 1.38 -1.72
C THR A 20 12.94 2.45 -1.32
N VAL A 21 13.01 2.91 -0.08
CA VAL A 21 12.21 4.04 0.38
C VAL A 21 12.67 5.31 -0.31
N LYS A 22 11.75 5.97 -1.02
CA LYS A 22 11.91 7.29 -1.61
C LYS A 22 10.85 8.21 -1.03
N LYS A 23 11.26 9.30 -0.40
CA LYS A 23 10.35 10.31 0.18
C LYS A 23 9.46 10.93 -0.89
N GLU A 24 9.89 10.95 -2.15
CA GLU A 24 9.11 11.43 -3.30
C GLU A 24 7.83 10.61 -3.50
N ASP A 25 7.85 9.31 -3.15
CA ASP A 25 6.71 8.41 -3.27
C ASP A 25 5.68 8.57 -2.13
N PHE A 26 5.97 9.40 -1.11
CA PHE A 26 5.08 9.55 0.04
C PHE A 26 3.84 10.36 -0.34
N ARG A 27 2.66 9.82 -0.02
CA ARG A 27 1.35 10.47 -0.26
C ARG A 27 1.08 11.66 0.66
N SER A 28 1.73 11.72 1.82
CA SER A 28 1.60 12.87 2.74
C SER A 28 2.29 14.11 2.15
N LYS A 29 2.07 15.29 2.75
CA LYS A 29 2.80 16.52 2.36
C LYS A 29 4.25 16.54 2.88
N GLY A 30 4.54 15.76 3.93
CA GLY A 30 5.86 15.72 4.56
C GLY A 30 6.87 14.90 3.76
N ARG A 31 8.13 15.34 3.77
CA ARG A 31 9.26 14.63 3.13
C ARG A 31 10.40 14.31 4.10
N ASN A 32 10.25 14.69 5.38
CA ASN A 32 11.22 14.35 6.42
C ASN A 32 11.02 12.91 6.87
N THR A 33 11.99 12.04 6.56
CA THR A 33 11.97 10.63 6.95
C THR A 33 13.39 10.12 7.18
N PRO A 34 13.66 9.38 8.27
CA PRO A 34 14.95 8.75 8.51
C PRO A 34 15.15 7.49 7.64
N PHE A 35 14.14 7.11 6.85
CA PHE A 35 14.13 5.88 6.07
C PHE A 35 14.56 6.08 4.61
N GLU A 36 14.78 7.31 4.14
CA GLU A 36 15.23 7.60 2.78
C GLU A 36 16.43 6.73 2.37
N GLY A 37 16.36 6.12 1.18
CA GLY A 37 17.42 5.26 0.64
C GLY A 37 17.52 3.86 1.24
N ARG A 38 16.73 3.51 2.28
CA ARG A 38 16.75 2.16 2.86
C ARG A 38 16.03 1.16 1.95
N GLU A 39 16.64 0.00 1.73
CA GLU A 39 15.95 -1.14 1.11
C GLU A 39 15.12 -1.89 2.17
N LEU A 40 13.84 -2.12 1.86
CA LEU A 40 12.91 -2.89 2.67
C LEU A 40 12.43 -4.12 1.91
N LYS A 41 12.05 -5.16 2.65
CA LYS A 41 11.41 -6.37 2.12
C LYS A 41 10.00 -6.47 2.68
N GLY A 42 9.04 -6.79 1.81
CA GLY A 42 7.63 -6.74 2.14
C GLY A 42 7.02 -5.40 1.74
N ARG A 43 5.90 -5.41 1.02
CA ARG A 43 5.20 -4.18 0.64
C ARG A 43 3.69 -4.40 0.59
N ALA A 44 2.92 -3.45 1.13
CA ALA A 44 1.49 -3.37 0.84
C ALA A 44 1.33 -2.99 -0.64
N VAL A 45 0.67 -3.86 -1.42
CA VAL A 45 0.49 -3.65 -2.87
C VAL A 45 -0.94 -3.22 -3.21
N PHE A 46 -1.88 -3.46 -2.31
CA PHE A 46 -3.28 -3.15 -2.51
C PHE A 46 -3.98 -2.95 -1.15
N THR A 47 -4.85 -1.94 -1.06
CA THR A 47 -5.72 -1.71 0.11
C THR A 47 -7.13 -1.35 -0.34
N MET A 48 -8.10 -2.05 0.23
CA MET A 48 -9.52 -1.79 0.08
C MET A 48 -10.11 -1.40 1.44
N VAL A 49 -10.98 -0.39 1.44
CA VAL A 49 -11.70 0.09 2.62
C VAL A 49 -13.17 0.25 2.26
N GLY A 50 -14.06 -0.46 2.95
CA GLY A 50 -15.50 -0.43 2.69
C GLY A 50 -15.87 -0.89 1.28
N GLY A 51 -15.06 -1.76 0.66
CA GLY A 51 -15.26 -2.17 -0.74
C GLY A 51 -14.63 -1.23 -1.78
N GLU A 52 -14.10 -0.07 -1.38
CA GLU A 52 -13.43 0.87 -2.29
C GLU A 52 -11.92 0.69 -2.28
N ILE A 53 -11.31 0.69 -3.48
CA ILE A 53 -9.86 0.63 -3.63
C ILE A 53 -9.27 1.99 -3.25
N ARG A 54 -8.51 2.04 -2.15
CA ARG A 54 -7.83 3.26 -1.67
C ARG A 54 -6.33 3.28 -1.99
N HIS A 55 -5.75 2.12 -2.21
CA HIS A 55 -4.36 1.98 -2.63
C HIS A 55 -4.24 0.84 -3.62
N ASP A 56 -3.55 1.12 -4.73
CA ASP A 56 -3.07 0.12 -5.66
C ASP A 56 -1.71 0.61 -6.12
N LEU A 57 -0.69 -0.20 -5.84
CA LEU A 57 0.68 0.12 -6.17
C LEU A 57 0.99 -0.11 -7.65
N ASP A 58 0.38 -1.13 -8.27
CA ASP A 58 0.67 -1.55 -9.63
C ASP A 58 -0.33 -0.94 -10.64
N GLY A 59 -1.33 -0.19 -10.17
CA GLY A 59 -2.30 0.53 -11.01
C GLY A 59 -3.24 -0.40 -11.79
N ARG A 60 -3.52 -1.58 -11.25
CA ARG A 60 -4.38 -2.62 -11.85
C ARG A 60 -5.86 -2.32 -11.67
N ALA A 61 -6.20 -1.54 -10.65
CA ALA A 61 -7.54 -1.11 -10.34
C ALA A 61 -8.09 -0.26 -11.49
N PRO A 62 -9.34 -0.49 -11.91
CA PRO A 62 -9.99 0.38 -12.89
C PRO A 62 -10.00 1.81 -12.35
N LYS A 63 -9.57 2.75 -13.18
CA LYS A 63 -9.71 4.17 -12.86
C LYS A 63 -11.21 4.50 -12.91
N LYS A 64 -11.72 5.15 -11.86
CA LYS A 64 -13.05 5.79 -11.90
C LYS A 64 -13.05 6.88 -12.97
#